data_AF-A0AAD6ZHW7-F1
#
_entry.id   AF-A0AAD6ZHW7-F1
#
_cell.length_a   1.000
_cell.length_b   1.000
_cell.length_c   1.000
_cell.angle_alpha   90.00
_cell.angle_beta   90.00
_cell.angle_gamma   90.00
#
_symmetry.space_group_name_H-M   'P 1'
#
loop_
_entity.id
_entity.type
_entity.pdbx_description
1 polymer ?
#
loop_
_entity_poly.entity_id
_entity_poly.type
_entity_poly.pdbx_seq_one_letter_code
_entity_poly.pdbx_strand_id
1 'polypeptide(L)'
;MRPLEDEALSMAFPWSSKTVRSRRKALTIFCCGCGQREDTLDRPLRYCSMCQVASYCSKECQKSDWPEHKPICGAAGIPKLIKSLMANPDLLVPLGGCFILAFDLIDCARCSEPLFARLDVALEPSDIFNCAKIFLGLGEGTLASRSGSKKAGKGKNYDGMLQVNAFTPITNPKRITDSHRVVWQCERAKADAAGYRANEVVLMDIFHADGQMSMTIPMQLSPGLKDLTTRDPCTIETSIQILNAYIRADRKNKMLLRAQMRPADLQVIRDAVTDPKTAPAIMLLTKISREPIYQPMYQVFVEARTAATGVVPSIPVLNLL
;
A
#
# COMPACT_ATOMS: atom_id res chain seq x y z
N MET A 1 -18.25 -28.19 -13.03
CA MET A 1 -17.98 -26.94 -13.78
C MET A 1 -16.96 -26.00 -13.12
N ARG A 2 -16.65 -26.10 -11.81
CA ARG A 2 -15.63 -25.27 -11.12
C ARG A 2 -14.11 -25.59 -11.30
N PRO A 3 -13.66 -26.77 -11.78
CA PRO A 3 -12.21 -27.04 -11.86
C PRO A 3 -11.47 -26.27 -12.96
N LEU A 4 -12.15 -25.96 -14.07
CA LEU A 4 -11.51 -25.40 -15.27
C LEU A 4 -11.19 -23.89 -15.14
N GLU A 5 -11.93 -23.16 -14.31
CA GLU A 5 -11.67 -21.73 -14.04
C GLU A 5 -10.43 -21.55 -13.15
N ASP A 6 -10.23 -22.42 -12.15
CA ASP A 6 -9.05 -22.42 -11.27
C ASP A 6 -7.78 -22.87 -12.02
N GLU A 7 -7.89 -23.80 -12.98
CA GLU A 7 -6.78 -24.18 -13.85
C GLU A 7 -6.41 -23.09 -14.85
N ALA A 8 -7.39 -22.40 -15.46
CA ALA A 8 -7.12 -21.28 -16.36
C ALA A 8 -6.49 -20.07 -15.64
N LEU A 9 -6.95 -19.72 -14.43
CA LEU A 9 -6.30 -18.69 -13.59
C LEU A 9 -4.89 -19.12 -13.14
N SER A 10 -4.71 -20.41 -12.84
CA SER A 10 -3.41 -21.00 -12.45
C SER A 10 -2.40 -21.04 -13.59
N MET A 11 -2.86 -21.22 -14.83
CA MET A 11 -2.01 -21.30 -16.03
C MET A 11 -1.61 -19.92 -16.57
N ALA A 12 -2.43 -18.89 -16.37
CA ALA A 12 -2.13 -17.54 -16.84
C ALA A 12 -1.09 -16.81 -15.97
N PHE A 13 -1.01 -17.12 -14.67
CA PHE A 13 -0.11 -16.44 -13.72
C PHE A 13 0.41 -17.38 -12.62
N PRO A 14 1.62 -17.96 -12.75
CA PRO A 14 2.15 -18.88 -11.75
C PRO A 14 2.69 -18.10 -10.54
N TRP A 15 1.80 -17.53 -9.72
CA TRP A 15 2.18 -16.94 -8.44
C TRP A 15 2.91 -17.98 -7.60
N SER A 16 4.16 -17.70 -7.28
CA SER A 16 5.04 -18.59 -6.55
C SER A 16 5.77 -17.83 -5.46
N SER A 17 5.55 -18.25 -4.21
CA SER A 17 6.28 -17.68 -3.06
C SER A 17 7.79 -17.79 -3.23
N LYS A 18 8.28 -18.81 -3.95
CA LYS A 18 9.72 -18.97 -4.24
C LYS A 18 10.21 -17.84 -5.16
N THR A 19 9.46 -17.53 -6.22
CA THR A 19 9.77 -16.43 -7.13
C THR A 19 9.72 -15.09 -6.41
N VAL A 20 8.67 -14.83 -5.62
CA VAL A 20 8.54 -13.59 -4.84
C VAL A 20 9.70 -13.42 -3.87
N ARG A 21 10.08 -14.47 -3.13
CA ARG A 21 11.25 -14.43 -2.22
C ARG A 21 12.55 -14.15 -2.95
N SER A 22 12.74 -14.71 -4.15
CA SER A 22 13.91 -14.45 -4.98
C SER A 22 13.97 -12.98 -5.39
N ARG A 23 12.88 -12.45 -5.96
CA ARG A 23 12.78 -11.05 -6.41
C ARG A 23 12.92 -10.06 -5.25
N ARG A 24 12.42 -10.40 -4.06
CA ARG A 24 12.59 -9.59 -2.85
C ARG A 24 14.07 -9.37 -2.49
N LYS A 25 14.93 -10.37 -2.70
CA LYS A 25 16.37 -10.26 -2.46
C LYS A 25 17.08 -9.39 -3.49
N ALA A 26 16.51 -9.25 -4.69
CA ALA A 26 17.04 -8.41 -5.76
C ALA A 26 16.60 -6.95 -5.65
N LEU A 27 15.72 -6.60 -4.69
CA LEU A 27 15.33 -5.21 -4.44
C LEU A 27 16.53 -4.43 -3.90
N THR A 28 16.90 -3.37 -4.62
CA THR A 28 17.92 -2.43 -4.18
C THR A 28 17.40 -1.65 -2.96
N ILE A 29 18.23 -1.58 -1.91
CA ILE A 29 17.93 -0.81 -0.69
C ILE A 29 18.75 0.48 -0.73
N PHE A 30 18.13 1.59 -0.34
CA PHE A 30 18.73 2.91 -0.37
C PHE A 30 18.84 3.49 1.04
N CYS A 31 19.83 4.36 1.26
CA CYS A 31 19.91 5.19 2.45
C CYS A 31 18.79 6.23 2.43
N CYS A 32 17.94 6.29 3.46
CA CYS A 32 16.86 7.29 3.56
C CYS A 32 17.41 8.73 3.61
N GLY A 33 18.57 8.94 4.24
CA GLY A 33 19.14 10.28 4.40
C GLY A 33 19.84 10.84 3.15
N CYS A 34 20.55 10.01 2.37
CA CYS A 34 21.35 10.49 1.23
C CYS A 34 21.04 9.82 -0.11
N GLY A 35 20.14 8.84 -0.15
CA GLY A 35 19.74 8.14 -1.37
C GLY A 35 20.77 7.18 -1.95
N GLN A 36 21.95 6.99 -1.34
CA GLN A 36 22.96 6.03 -1.84
C GLN A 36 22.48 4.58 -1.70
N ARG A 37 22.84 3.75 -2.69
CA ARG A 37 22.48 2.33 -2.71
C ARG A 37 23.37 1.52 -1.78
N GLU A 38 22.79 0.53 -1.12
CA GLU A 38 23.51 -0.39 -0.24
C GLU A 38 24.69 -1.07 -0.93
N ASP A 39 24.55 -1.49 -2.18
CA ASP A 39 25.59 -2.20 -2.93
C ASP A 39 26.75 -1.31 -3.43
N THR A 40 26.62 0.02 -3.27
CA THR A 40 27.69 0.98 -3.56
C THR A 40 28.48 1.40 -2.32
N LEU A 41 28.09 0.88 -1.14
CA LEU A 41 28.69 1.24 0.14
C LEU A 41 29.68 0.16 0.59
N ASP A 42 30.77 0.57 1.24
CA ASP A 42 31.74 -0.34 1.87
C ASP A 42 31.18 -1.08 3.09
N ARG A 43 29.99 -0.69 3.57
CA ARG A 43 29.36 -1.23 4.77
C ARG A 43 27.84 -1.35 4.60
N PRO A 44 27.21 -2.36 5.22
CA PRO A 44 25.76 -2.53 5.16
C PRO A 44 25.03 -1.35 5.81
N LEU A 45 23.81 -1.10 5.34
CA LEU A 45 22.97 -0.06 5.93
C LEU A 45 22.54 -0.44 7.34
N ARG A 46 22.41 0.58 8.20
CA ARG A 46 21.91 0.42 9.57
C ARG A 46 20.44 0.76 9.60
N TYR A 47 19.63 -0.14 10.12
CA TYR A 47 18.19 0.08 10.28
C TYR A 47 17.90 0.88 11.54
N CYS A 48 16.89 1.75 11.48
CA CYS A 48 16.35 2.45 12.64
C CYS A 48 15.96 1.43 13.71
N SER A 49 16.46 1.62 14.94
CA SER A 49 16.23 0.69 16.05
C SER A 49 14.75 0.51 16.40
N MET A 50 13.94 1.56 16.21
CA MET A 50 12.52 1.57 16.56
C MET A 50 11.64 0.91 15.49
N CYS A 51 11.72 1.37 14.23
CA CYS A 51 10.83 0.88 13.18
C CYS A 51 11.40 -0.32 12.42
N GLN A 52 12.72 -0.51 12.39
CA GLN A 52 13.42 -1.54 11.60
C GLN A 52 13.16 -1.43 10.08
N VAL A 53 12.82 -0.22 9.60
CA VAL A 53 12.48 0.06 8.19
C VAL A 53 13.45 1.02 7.56
N ALA A 54 13.50 2.24 8.10
CA ALA A 54 14.37 3.27 7.57
C ALA A 54 15.82 2.84 7.73
N SER A 55 16.60 2.97 6.66
CA SER A 55 17.95 2.46 6.54
C SER A 55 18.93 3.60 6.28
N TYR A 56 20.08 3.60 6.96
CA TYR A 56 21.03 4.70 6.92
C TYR A 56 22.47 4.20 6.79
N CYS A 57 23.27 4.86 5.94
CA CYS A 57 24.69 4.54 5.79
C CYS A 57 25.56 5.09 6.94
N SER A 58 25.03 6.03 7.73
CA SER A 58 25.72 6.68 8.84
C SER A 58 24.75 7.24 9.89
N LYS A 59 25.28 7.62 11.07
CA LYS A 59 24.46 8.27 12.12
C LYS A 59 24.05 9.68 11.72
N GLU A 60 24.84 10.33 10.89
CA GLU A 60 24.62 11.68 10.36
C GLU A 60 23.42 11.67 9.42
N CYS A 61 23.34 10.69 8.51
CA CYS A 61 22.16 10.49 7.65
C CYS A 61 20.89 10.26 8.48
N GLN A 62 20.97 9.44 9.54
CA GLN A 62 19.83 9.21 10.44
C GLN A 62 19.39 10.49 11.17
N LYS A 63 20.34 11.29 11.67
CA LYS A 63 20.04 12.56 12.36
C LYS A 63 19.43 13.60 11.41
N SER A 64 19.92 13.66 10.18
CA SER A 64 19.43 14.59 9.15
C SER A 64 17.99 14.25 8.74
N ASP A 65 17.66 12.97 8.63
CA ASP A 65 16.32 12.50 8.26
C ASP A 65 15.33 12.53 9.43
N TRP A 66 15.82 12.63 10.67
CA TRP A 66 14.99 12.51 11.87
C TRP A 66 13.79 13.47 11.96
N PRO A 67 13.87 14.76 11.57
CA PRO A 67 12.70 15.66 11.60
C PRO A 67 11.52 15.12 10.77
N GLU A 68 11.81 14.53 9.61
CA GLU A 68 10.80 13.95 8.70
C GLU A 68 10.43 12.52 9.09
N HIS A 69 11.40 11.73 9.59
CA HIS A 69 11.18 10.34 9.98
C HIS A 69 10.43 10.19 11.31
N LYS A 70 10.70 11.06 12.30
CA LYS A 70 10.15 10.94 13.66
C LYS A 70 8.62 10.87 13.70
N PRO A 71 7.86 11.72 12.98
CA PRO A 71 6.39 11.66 12.97
C PRO A 71 5.84 10.31 12.47
N ILE A 72 6.63 9.61 11.65
CA ILE A 72 6.26 8.36 10.98
C ILE A 72 7.11 7.18 11.46
N CYS A 73 7.75 7.27 12.62
CA CYS A 73 8.58 6.20 13.16
C CYS A 73 7.78 5.32 14.11
N GLY A 74 7.55 4.05 13.77
CA GLY A 74 6.94 3.09 14.69
C GLY A 74 7.16 1.63 14.30
N ALA A 75 6.87 0.72 15.24
CA ALA A 75 7.02 -0.71 15.05
C ALA A 75 5.93 -1.25 14.13
N ALA A 76 6.13 -1.15 12.82
CA ALA A 76 5.20 -1.66 11.85
C ALA A 76 5.62 -3.03 11.31
N GLY A 77 4.68 -3.98 11.33
CA GLY A 77 4.89 -5.37 10.93
C GLY A 77 4.83 -5.62 9.42
N ILE A 78 4.64 -4.58 8.61
CA ILE A 78 4.42 -4.69 7.16
C ILE A 78 5.62 -4.46 6.21
N PRO A 79 6.88 -4.16 6.62
CA PRO A 79 7.96 -3.88 5.67
C PRO A 79 8.24 -5.05 4.73
N LYS A 80 8.12 -6.28 5.26
CA LYS A 80 8.22 -7.51 4.46
C LYS A 80 7.09 -7.62 3.43
N LEU A 81 5.89 -7.14 3.76
CA LEU A 81 4.75 -7.12 2.84
C LEU A 81 4.96 -6.08 1.74
N ILE A 82 5.44 -4.88 2.09
CA ILE A 82 5.80 -3.85 1.11
C ILE A 82 6.86 -4.36 0.13
N LYS A 83 7.95 -4.95 0.65
CA LYS A 83 8.96 -5.59 -0.21
C LYS A 83 8.39 -6.75 -1.04
N SER A 84 7.31 -7.39 -0.58
CA SER A 84 6.62 -8.42 -1.38
C SER A 84 5.78 -7.79 -2.48
N LEU A 85 5.03 -6.73 -2.19
CA LEU A 85 4.23 -5.98 -3.18
C LEU A 85 5.12 -5.60 -4.36
N MET A 86 6.29 -5.04 -4.09
CA MET A 86 7.28 -4.64 -5.10
C MET A 86 8.00 -5.80 -5.80
N ALA A 87 7.93 -7.00 -5.23
CA ALA A 87 8.48 -8.21 -5.82
C ALA A 87 7.47 -8.99 -6.69
N ASN A 88 6.22 -8.52 -6.81
CA ASN A 88 5.16 -9.15 -7.60
C ASN A 88 4.89 -8.33 -8.89
N PRO A 89 5.35 -8.77 -10.07
CA PRO A 89 5.19 -8.02 -11.34
C PRO A 89 3.74 -7.75 -11.71
N ASP A 90 2.86 -8.72 -11.44
CA ASP A 90 1.45 -8.62 -11.79
C ASP A 90 0.75 -7.50 -11.01
N LEU A 91 1.27 -7.17 -9.81
CA LEU A 91 0.79 -6.04 -9.01
C LEU A 91 1.45 -4.72 -9.44
N LEU A 92 2.63 -4.77 -10.04
CA LEU A 92 3.31 -3.61 -10.62
C LEU A 92 2.61 -3.11 -11.88
N VAL A 93 1.91 -3.96 -12.65
CA VAL A 93 1.15 -3.54 -13.83
C VAL A 93 0.05 -2.52 -13.48
N PRO A 94 -0.96 -2.83 -12.64
CA PRO A 94 -1.98 -1.86 -12.27
C PRO A 94 -1.40 -0.67 -11.48
N LEU A 95 -0.35 -0.87 -10.68
CA LEU A 95 0.32 0.23 -9.98
C LEU A 95 1.00 1.22 -10.94
N GLY A 96 1.65 0.71 -11.99
CA GLY A 96 2.22 1.56 -13.03
C GLY A 96 1.14 2.25 -13.87
N GLY A 97 -0.02 1.62 -14.05
CA GLY A 97 -1.23 2.27 -14.59
C GLY A 97 -1.63 3.52 -13.79
N CYS A 98 -1.60 3.46 -12.46
CA CYS A 98 -1.84 4.64 -11.62
C CYS A 98 -0.87 5.79 -11.93
N PHE A 99 0.42 5.50 -12.12
CA PHE A 99 1.40 6.53 -12.48
C PHE A 99 1.17 7.11 -13.89
N ILE A 100 0.89 6.26 -14.87
CA ILE A 100 0.66 6.71 -16.25
C ILE A 100 -0.53 7.66 -16.30
N LEU A 101 -1.62 7.31 -15.63
CA LEU A 101 -2.84 8.13 -15.57
C LEU A 101 -2.64 9.41 -14.75
N ALA A 102 -1.95 9.32 -13.60
CA ALA A 102 -1.78 10.47 -12.71
C ALA A 102 -0.85 11.56 -13.26
N PHE A 103 0.09 11.19 -14.15
CA PHE A 103 1.08 12.11 -14.72
C PHE A 103 0.99 12.23 -16.24
N ASP A 104 -0.08 11.72 -16.85
CA ASP A 104 -0.35 11.79 -18.30
C ASP A 104 0.84 11.31 -19.15
N LEU A 105 1.35 10.11 -18.85
CA LEU A 105 2.62 9.62 -19.40
C LEU A 105 2.51 8.92 -20.75
N ILE A 106 1.30 8.82 -21.33
CA ILE A 106 1.05 8.08 -22.58
C ILE A 106 1.95 8.64 -23.69
N ASP A 107 1.94 9.95 -23.87
CA ASP A 107 2.71 10.64 -24.92
C ASP A 107 4.02 11.29 -24.41
N CYS A 108 4.41 11.00 -23.16
CA CYS A 108 5.61 11.58 -22.57
C CYS A 108 6.89 10.99 -23.17
N ALA A 109 7.73 11.86 -23.74
CA ALA A 109 8.98 11.49 -24.43
C ALA A 109 10.09 11.02 -23.49
N ARG A 110 10.29 11.72 -22.36
CA ARG A 110 11.07 11.30 -21.18
C ARG A 110 11.02 12.38 -20.10
N CYS A 111 10.85 12.02 -18.83
CA CYS A 111 10.84 13.03 -17.76
C CYS A 111 12.26 13.46 -17.36
N SER A 112 12.49 14.78 -17.34
CA SER A 112 13.75 15.39 -16.88
C SER A 112 13.83 15.55 -15.36
N GLU A 113 12.72 15.34 -14.65
CA GLU A 113 12.55 15.42 -13.19
C GLU A 113 11.82 14.18 -12.65
N PRO A 114 12.04 13.78 -11.39
CA PRO A 114 11.39 12.60 -10.82
C PRO A 114 9.89 12.84 -10.64
N LEU A 115 9.09 11.90 -11.13
CA LEU A 115 7.66 11.80 -10.80
C LEU A 115 7.50 11.04 -9.49
N PHE A 116 6.67 11.56 -8.59
CA PHE A 116 6.61 11.06 -7.22
C PHE A 116 5.17 10.90 -6.74
N ALA A 117 4.84 9.76 -6.13
CA ALA A 117 3.52 9.52 -5.55
C ALA A 117 3.60 8.98 -4.12
N ARG A 118 2.56 9.22 -3.34
CA ARG A 118 2.31 8.58 -2.05
C ARG A 118 1.35 7.40 -2.26
N LEU A 119 1.70 6.23 -1.74
CA LEU A 119 0.87 5.02 -1.74
C LEU A 119 0.52 4.65 -0.31
N ASP A 120 -0.76 4.74 0.06
CA ASP A 120 -1.22 4.35 1.39
C ASP A 120 -1.73 2.90 1.37
N VAL A 121 -1.17 2.07 2.25
CA VAL A 121 -1.50 0.65 2.38
C VAL A 121 -1.95 0.30 3.79
N ALA A 122 -2.80 -0.71 3.90
CA ALA A 122 -3.29 -1.24 5.17
C ALA A 122 -3.36 -2.76 5.14
N LEU A 123 -3.39 -3.38 6.33
CA LEU A 123 -3.90 -4.74 6.45
C LEU A 123 -5.42 -4.70 6.61
N GLU A 124 -6.10 -5.52 5.81
CA GLU A 124 -7.54 -5.73 5.91
C GLU A 124 -7.86 -7.21 6.13
N PRO A 125 -8.97 -7.56 6.79
CA PRO A 125 -9.35 -8.95 6.99
C PRO A 125 -9.46 -9.66 5.65
N SER A 126 -8.83 -10.82 5.55
CA SER A 126 -8.76 -11.54 4.28
C SER A 126 -10.05 -12.25 3.88
N ASP A 127 -10.99 -12.35 4.83
CA ASP A 127 -12.38 -12.73 4.64
C ASP A 127 -13.26 -11.48 4.73
N ILE A 128 -14.00 -11.20 3.67
CA ILE A 128 -14.91 -10.05 3.57
C ILE A 128 -15.98 -10.04 4.67
N PHE A 129 -16.42 -11.22 5.14
CA PHE A 129 -17.39 -11.28 6.25
C PHE A 129 -16.77 -10.84 7.57
N ASN A 130 -15.47 -11.10 7.79
CA ASN A 130 -14.76 -10.59 8.96
C ASN A 130 -14.55 -9.08 8.85
N CYS A 131 -14.28 -8.56 7.66
CA CYS A 131 -14.26 -7.12 7.40
C CYS A 131 -15.59 -6.48 7.77
N ALA A 132 -16.71 -7.00 7.26
CA ALA A 132 -18.05 -6.52 7.56
C ALA A 132 -18.38 -6.58 9.07
N LYS A 133 -18.01 -7.67 9.76
CA LYS A 133 -18.21 -7.80 11.22
C LYS A 133 -17.47 -6.74 12.01
N ILE A 134 -16.21 -6.48 11.67
CA ILE A 134 -15.40 -5.49 12.38
C ILE A 134 -15.91 -4.07 12.09
N PHE A 135 -16.16 -3.77 10.82
CA PHE A 135 -16.66 -2.48 10.36
C PHE A 135 -18.02 -2.15 10.99
N LEU A 136 -19.01 -3.04 10.87
CA LEU A 136 -20.36 -2.84 11.41
C LEU A 136 -20.47 -3.09 12.93
N GLY A 137 -19.37 -3.46 13.60
CA GLY A 137 -19.39 -3.76 15.04
C GLY A 137 -20.20 -5.00 15.44
N LEU A 138 -20.44 -5.94 14.51
CA LEU A 138 -21.29 -7.13 14.68
C LEU A 138 -20.56 -8.30 15.39
N GLY A 139 -19.70 -8.00 16.36
CA GLY A 139 -18.91 -9.00 17.12
C GLY A 139 -19.34 -9.13 18.57
N GLU A 140 -19.07 -10.30 19.17
CA GLU A 140 -19.25 -10.57 20.61
C GLU A 140 -18.41 -9.57 21.42
N GLY A 141 -19.06 -8.57 22.03
CA GLY A 141 -18.43 -7.63 22.96
C GLY A 141 -18.93 -6.18 22.92
N THR A 142 -19.68 -5.77 21.88
CA THR A 142 -20.17 -4.37 21.73
C THR A 142 -21.63 -4.16 22.11
N LEU A 143 -22.37 -5.21 22.43
CA LEU A 143 -23.58 -5.12 23.24
C LEU A 143 -23.21 -5.53 24.66
N ALA A 144 -23.25 -4.56 25.58
CA ALA A 144 -23.01 -4.79 26.99
C ALA A 144 -23.88 -5.94 27.52
N SER A 145 -23.29 -7.13 27.70
CA SER A 145 -23.86 -8.15 28.56
C SER A 145 -23.86 -7.58 29.97
N ARG A 146 -25.06 -7.25 30.48
CA ARG A 146 -25.34 -6.96 31.90
C ARG A 146 -25.18 -8.21 32.77
N SER A 147 -24.11 -8.97 32.61
CA SER A 147 -23.77 -10.04 33.56
C SER A 147 -22.26 -10.16 33.67
N GLY A 148 -21.79 -10.01 34.90
CA GLY A 148 -20.38 -10.07 35.25
C GLY A 148 -19.78 -11.42 34.92
N SER A 149 -18.76 -11.42 34.07
CA SER A 149 -17.70 -12.41 34.09
C SER A 149 -16.44 -11.80 33.50
N LYS A 150 -15.54 -11.38 34.40
CA LYS A 150 -14.16 -11.01 34.08
C LYS A 150 -13.39 -12.28 33.67
N LYS A 151 -13.45 -12.64 32.40
CA LYS A 151 -12.36 -13.33 31.71
C LYS A 151 -12.14 -12.61 30.38
N ALA A 152 -11.10 -11.79 30.32
CA ALA A 152 -10.64 -11.20 29.06
C ALA A 152 -10.25 -12.35 28.12
N GLY A 153 -11.17 -12.73 27.24
CA GLY A 153 -10.91 -13.73 26.21
C GLY A 153 -9.76 -13.27 25.32
N LYS A 154 -8.84 -14.19 25.03
CA LYS A 154 -7.77 -14.03 24.05
C LYS A 154 -8.40 -13.50 22.75
N GLY A 155 -8.09 -12.25 22.37
CA GLY A 155 -8.72 -11.59 21.22
C GLY A 155 -8.69 -12.47 19.97
N LYS A 156 -9.78 -12.48 19.18
CA LYS A 156 -9.83 -13.22 17.91
C LYS A 156 -8.66 -12.75 17.02
N ASN A 157 -7.84 -13.69 16.60
CA ASN A 157 -6.78 -13.46 15.62
C ASN A 157 -7.41 -13.40 14.22
N TYR A 158 -7.26 -12.26 13.53
CA TYR A 158 -7.69 -12.11 12.14
C TYR A 158 -6.51 -12.28 11.18
N ASP A 159 -6.67 -13.14 10.17
CA ASP A 159 -5.75 -13.18 9.03
C ASP A 159 -6.00 -11.93 8.17
N GLY A 160 -4.94 -11.17 7.93
CA GLY A 160 -4.96 -9.94 7.18
C GLY A 160 -4.27 -10.08 5.84
N MET A 161 -4.69 -9.28 4.86
CA MET A 161 -4.02 -9.13 3.58
C MET A 161 -3.68 -7.65 3.34
N LEU A 162 -2.51 -7.38 2.77
CA LEU A 162 -2.14 -6.03 2.37
C LEU A 162 -3.11 -5.54 1.30
N GLN A 163 -3.52 -4.29 1.42
CA GLN A 163 -4.40 -3.63 0.48
C GLN A 163 -3.91 -2.20 0.26
N VAL A 164 -4.09 -1.70 -0.96
CA VAL A 164 -3.88 -0.30 -1.30
C VAL A 164 -5.18 0.45 -0.99
N ASN A 165 -5.07 1.52 -0.22
CA ASN A 165 -6.19 2.38 0.17
C ASN A 165 -6.22 3.68 -0.63
N ALA A 166 -5.07 4.23 -0.97
CA ALA A 166 -4.98 5.45 -1.78
C ALA A 166 -3.68 5.51 -2.58
N PHE A 167 -3.77 6.18 -3.73
CA PHE A 167 -2.64 6.61 -4.54
C PHE A 167 -2.76 8.12 -4.72
N THR A 168 -1.77 8.89 -4.27
CA THR A 168 -1.81 10.36 -4.31
C THR A 168 -0.58 10.87 -5.07
N PRO A 169 -0.72 11.45 -6.27
CA PRO A 169 0.40 12.07 -6.96
C PRO A 169 0.91 13.27 -6.18
N ILE A 170 2.24 13.41 -6.08
CA ILE A 170 2.89 14.55 -5.42
C ILE A 170 3.34 15.53 -6.50
N THR A 171 2.58 16.60 -6.67
CA THR A 171 2.83 17.63 -7.68
C THR A 171 3.66 18.80 -7.16
N ASN A 172 3.76 18.99 -5.84
CA ASN A 172 4.57 20.04 -5.22
C ASN A 172 6.07 19.64 -5.23
N PRO A 173 6.92 20.31 -6.02
CA PRO A 173 8.34 19.95 -6.14
C PRO A 173 9.11 20.06 -4.81
N LYS A 174 8.63 20.87 -3.85
CA LYS A 174 9.26 21.01 -2.53
C LYS A 174 9.21 19.74 -1.68
N ARG A 175 8.32 18.79 -2.01
CA ARG A 175 8.22 17.48 -1.34
C ARG A 175 9.19 16.44 -1.92
N ILE A 176 9.92 16.78 -2.99
CA ILE A 176 10.95 15.93 -3.58
C ILE A 176 12.30 16.34 -2.98
N THR A 177 12.81 15.52 -2.07
CA THR A 177 14.08 15.76 -1.37
C THR A 177 15.29 15.45 -2.26
N ASP A 178 16.48 15.89 -1.85
CA ASP A 178 17.73 15.51 -2.52
C ASP A 178 17.97 13.99 -2.50
N SER A 179 17.59 13.33 -1.40
CA SER A 179 17.62 11.87 -1.29
C SER A 179 16.77 11.21 -2.39
N HIS A 180 15.55 11.68 -2.62
CA HIS A 180 14.70 11.20 -3.73
C HIS A 180 15.39 11.39 -5.09
N ARG A 181 16.00 12.56 -5.34
CA ARG A 181 16.70 12.84 -6.60
C ARG A 181 17.87 11.88 -6.82
N VAL A 182 18.66 11.59 -5.78
CA VAL A 182 19.77 10.63 -5.85
C VAL A 182 19.26 9.22 -6.15
N VAL A 183 18.21 8.75 -5.46
CA VAL A 183 17.59 7.43 -5.72
C VAL A 183 17.16 7.32 -7.18
N TRP A 184 16.46 8.33 -7.68
CA TRP A 184 15.93 8.34 -9.05
C TRP A 184 17.03 8.45 -10.11
N GLN A 185 18.02 9.31 -9.93
CA GLN A 185 19.18 9.39 -10.82
C GLN A 185 19.90 8.04 -10.89
N CYS A 186 20.06 7.38 -9.74
CA CYS A 186 20.73 6.10 -9.68
C CYS A 186 19.96 4.99 -10.38
N GLU A 187 18.65 4.87 -10.14
CA GLU A 187 17.83 3.86 -10.81
C GLU A 187 17.71 4.14 -12.32
N ARG A 188 17.68 5.41 -12.75
CA ARG A 188 17.76 5.74 -14.18
C ARG A 188 19.08 5.36 -14.81
N ALA A 189 20.21 5.67 -14.16
CA ALA A 189 21.52 5.27 -14.67
C ALA A 189 21.64 3.74 -14.80
N LYS A 190 21.08 3.00 -13.83
CA LYS A 190 21.00 1.53 -13.87
C LYS A 190 20.11 1.02 -15.01
N ALA A 191 18.94 1.64 -15.23
CA ALA A 191 18.05 1.28 -16.34
C ALA A 191 18.73 1.56 -17.70
N ASP A 192 19.36 2.72 -17.87
CA ASP A 192 20.09 3.10 -19.07
C ASP A 192 21.24 2.13 -19.36
N ALA A 193 22.06 1.79 -18.36
CA ALA A 193 23.15 0.83 -18.49
C ALA A 193 22.68 -0.59 -18.85
N ALA A 194 21.46 -0.95 -18.46
CA ALA A 194 20.83 -2.23 -18.80
C ALA A 194 20.07 -2.20 -20.15
N GLY A 195 20.11 -1.10 -20.90
CA GLY A 195 19.45 -0.96 -22.20
C GLY A 195 17.97 -0.57 -22.13
N TYR A 196 17.45 -0.24 -20.94
CA TYR A 196 16.05 0.10 -20.70
C TYR A 196 15.81 1.62 -20.69
N ARG A 197 16.48 2.36 -21.59
CA ARG A 197 16.43 3.83 -21.64
C ARG A 197 15.03 4.41 -21.91
N ALA A 198 14.17 3.61 -22.56
CA ALA A 198 12.77 3.95 -22.83
C ALA A 198 11.84 3.72 -21.62
N ASN A 199 12.31 3.07 -20.55
CA ASN A 199 11.54 2.92 -19.34
C ASN A 199 11.58 4.23 -18.54
N GLU A 200 10.42 4.72 -18.12
CA GLU A 200 10.40 5.81 -17.14
C GLU A 200 10.70 5.29 -15.75
N VAL A 201 11.40 6.09 -14.96
CA VAL A 201 11.61 5.82 -13.54
C VAL A 201 10.74 6.76 -12.74
N VAL A 202 9.84 6.17 -11.96
CA VAL A 202 8.99 6.88 -11.01
C VAL A 202 9.39 6.51 -9.59
N LEU A 203 9.09 7.38 -8.65
CA LEU A 203 9.31 7.17 -7.23
C LEU A 203 7.98 7.06 -6.50
N MET A 204 7.93 6.22 -5.48
CA MET A 204 6.81 6.19 -4.54
C MET A 204 7.28 6.12 -3.10
N ASP A 205 6.56 6.80 -2.22
CA ASP A 205 6.64 6.58 -0.79
C ASP A 205 5.44 5.76 -0.33
N ILE A 206 5.70 4.63 0.32
CA ILE A 206 4.66 3.72 0.80
C ILE A 206 4.41 3.94 2.28
N PHE A 207 3.20 4.38 2.62
CA PHE A 207 2.75 4.64 3.99
C PHE A 207 1.83 3.55 4.50
N HIS A 208 2.02 3.15 5.76
CA HIS A 208 1.09 2.26 6.43
C HIS A 208 -0.05 3.05 7.10
N ALA A 209 -1.23 2.45 7.20
CA ALA A 209 -2.44 3.02 7.80
C ALA A 209 -2.37 3.36 9.30
N ASP A 210 -1.28 3.09 10.02
CA ASP A 210 -1.05 3.69 11.36
C ASP A 210 -0.26 5.01 11.26
N GLY A 211 0.12 5.43 10.06
CA GLY A 211 1.00 6.58 9.81
C GLY A 211 2.47 6.33 10.15
N GLN A 212 2.84 5.11 10.58
CA GLN A 212 4.11 4.83 11.24
C GLN A 212 5.22 4.29 10.32
N MET A 213 5.17 4.60 9.02
CA MET A 213 6.23 4.19 8.10
C MET A 213 6.18 4.97 6.80
N SER A 214 7.36 5.24 6.22
CA SER A 214 7.53 5.49 4.78
C SER A 214 8.70 4.65 4.26
N MET A 215 8.60 4.17 3.03
CA MET A 215 9.70 3.60 2.26
C MET A 215 9.68 4.22 0.87
N THR A 216 10.77 4.90 0.49
CA THR A 216 10.97 5.34 -0.89
C THR A 216 11.37 4.15 -1.75
N ILE A 217 10.59 3.91 -2.80
CA ILE A 217 10.80 2.80 -3.73
C ILE A 217 10.79 3.36 -5.15
N PRO A 218 11.88 3.16 -5.91
CA PRO A 218 11.86 3.45 -7.34
C PRO A 218 11.19 2.31 -8.10
N MET A 219 10.52 2.66 -9.18
CA MET A 219 9.84 1.71 -10.06
C MET A 219 10.07 2.11 -11.52
N GLN A 220 10.30 1.11 -12.37
CA GLN A 220 10.42 1.31 -13.81
C GLN A 220 9.08 1.04 -14.49
N LEU A 221 8.64 1.98 -15.34
CA LEU A 221 7.46 1.86 -16.18
C LEU A 221 7.91 1.55 -17.60
N SER A 222 7.61 0.35 -18.09
CA SER A 222 7.95 -0.05 -19.45
C SER A 222 7.00 0.61 -20.48
N PRO A 223 7.47 0.86 -21.72
CA PRO A 223 6.62 1.37 -22.79
C PRO A 223 5.35 0.54 -23.03
N GLY A 224 5.45 -0.79 -22.96
CA GLY A 224 4.30 -1.68 -23.16
C GLY A 224 3.17 -1.50 -22.14
N LEU A 225 3.43 -0.88 -20.99
CA LEU A 225 2.38 -0.53 -20.03
C LEU A 225 1.54 0.68 -20.49
N LYS A 226 2.14 1.59 -21.26
CA LYS A 226 1.43 2.70 -21.91
C LYS A 226 0.46 2.18 -22.98
N ASP A 227 0.86 1.14 -23.71
CA ASP A 227 0.00 0.48 -24.71
C ASP A 227 -1.20 -0.23 -24.07
N LEU A 228 -1.03 -0.79 -22.87
CA LEU A 228 -2.12 -1.47 -22.16
C LEU A 228 -3.17 -0.47 -21.65
N THR A 229 -2.71 0.66 -21.13
CA THR A 229 -3.58 1.73 -20.59
C THR A 229 -4.39 2.46 -21.66
N THR A 230 -3.91 2.48 -22.92
CA THR A 230 -4.67 3.04 -24.05
C THR A 230 -5.74 2.10 -24.61
N ARG A 231 -5.53 0.77 -24.52
CA ARG A 231 -6.46 -0.24 -25.06
C ARG A 231 -7.68 -0.48 -24.18
N ASP A 232 -7.51 -0.39 -22.87
CA ASP A 232 -8.57 -0.59 -21.88
C ASP A 232 -8.60 0.65 -20.97
N PRO A 233 -9.46 1.64 -21.26
CA PRO A 233 -9.51 2.88 -20.49
C PRO A 233 -9.80 2.59 -19.01
N CYS A 234 -8.79 2.75 -18.18
CA CYS A 234 -8.88 2.59 -16.74
C CYS A 234 -8.70 3.95 -16.05
N THR A 235 -9.31 4.10 -14.87
CA THR A 235 -9.02 5.18 -13.93
C THR A 235 -8.01 4.73 -12.87
N ILE A 236 -7.46 5.68 -12.11
CA ILE A 236 -6.61 5.37 -10.95
C ILE A 236 -7.36 4.45 -9.97
N GLU A 237 -8.65 4.71 -9.73
CA GLU A 237 -9.49 3.90 -8.84
C GLU A 237 -9.67 2.48 -9.38
N THR A 238 -9.98 2.31 -10.66
CA THR A 238 -10.09 0.97 -11.25
C THR A 238 -8.76 0.22 -11.24
N SER A 239 -7.63 0.92 -11.43
CA SER A 239 -6.29 0.34 -11.31
C SER A 239 -6.03 -0.18 -9.89
N ILE A 240 -6.35 0.62 -8.87
CA ILE A 240 -6.26 0.19 -7.45
C ILE A 240 -7.19 -1.00 -7.18
N GLN A 241 -8.41 -0.99 -7.72
CA GLN A 241 -9.36 -2.09 -7.56
C GLN A 241 -8.84 -3.40 -8.14
N ILE A 242 -8.25 -3.38 -9.35
CA ILE A 242 -7.63 -4.55 -9.99
C ILE A 242 -6.48 -5.08 -9.14
N LEU A 243 -5.58 -4.19 -8.69
CA LEU A 243 -4.46 -4.55 -7.81
C LEU A 243 -4.96 -5.24 -6.53
N ASN A 244 -5.95 -4.64 -5.86
CA ASN A 244 -6.53 -5.17 -4.65
C ASN A 244 -7.25 -6.51 -4.88
N ALA A 245 -7.93 -6.68 -6.03
CA ALA A 245 -8.58 -7.92 -6.43
C ALA A 245 -7.58 -9.06 -6.62
N TYR A 246 -6.42 -8.81 -7.23
CA TYR A 246 -5.36 -9.82 -7.34
C TYR A 246 -4.83 -10.27 -5.97
N ILE A 247 -4.61 -9.33 -5.04
CA ILE A 247 -4.17 -9.70 -3.69
C ILE A 247 -5.24 -10.54 -2.97
N ARG A 248 -6.51 -10.17 -3.12
CA ARG A 248 -7.65 -10.92 -2.54
C ARG A 248 -7.75 -12.33 -3.10
N ALA A 249 -7.55 -12.50 -4.41
CA ALA A 249 -7.63 -13.78 -5.09
C ALA A 249 -6.56 -14.79 -4.61
N ASP A 250 -5.40 -14.31 -4.13
CA ASP A 250 -4.33 -15.18 -3.62
C ASP A 250 -4.63 -15.72 -2.21
N ARG A 251 -5.55 -16.67 -2.12
CA ARG A 251 -5.93 -17.35 -0.86
C ARG A 251 -4.83 -18.24 -0.27
N LYS A 252 -3.86 -18.64 -1.09
CA LYS A 252 -2.75 -19.54 -0.69
C LYS A 252 -1.49 -18.76 -0.26
N ASN A 253 -1.57 -17.42 -0.18
CA ASN A 253 -0.45 -16.54 0.19
C ASN A 253 0.80 -16.73 -0.70
N LYS A 254 0.60 -17.06 -1.98
CA LYS A 254 1.67 -17.21 -2.97
C LYS A 254 2.43 -15.89 -3.20
N MET A 255 1.74 -14.77 -3.16
CA MET A 255 2.29 -13.41 -3.28
C MET A 255 2.97 -12.89 -2.01
N LEU A 256 2.82 -13.60 -0.89
CA LEU A 256 3.39 -13.26 0.43
C LEU A 256 2.92 -11.89 0.96
N LEU A 257 1.64 -11.59 0.73
CA LEU A 257 0.99 -10.33 1.13
C LEU A 257 0.00 -10.50 2.29
N ARG A 258 -0.01 -11.66 2.94
CA ARG A 258 -0.84 -11.92 4.12
C ARG A 258 -0.01 -11.96 5.40
N ALA A 259 -0.60 -11.43 6.48
CA ALA A 259 -0.02 -11.41 7.81
C ALA A 259 -1.11 -11.36 8.88
N GLN A 260 -0.77 -11.75 10.10
CA GLN A 260 -1.64 -11.61 11.26
C GLN A 260 -1.93 -10.12 11.52
N MET A 261 -3.21 -9.75 11.61
CA MET A 261 -3.60 -8.38 11.93
C MET A 261 -3.27 -8.02 13.38
N ARG A 262 -2.79 -6.80 13.59
CA ARG A 262 -2.51 -6.20 14.90
C ARG A 262 -3.75 -5.46 15.43
N PRO A 263 -3.83 -5.20 16.74
CA PRO A 263 -4.90 -4.38 17.31
C PRO A 263 -5.03 -2.99 16.65
N ALA A 264 -3.91 -2.37 16.26
CA ALA A 264 -3.89 -1.09 15.55
C ALA A 264 -4.56 -1.18 14.16
N ASP A 265 -4.32 -2.26 13.42
CA ASP A 265 -4.94 -2.47 12.10
C ASP A 265 -6.47 -2.61 12.24
N LEU A 266 -6.92 -3.33 13.27
CA LEU A 266 -8.35 -3.46 13.59
C LEU A 266 -8.97 -2.14 14.04
N GLN A 267 -8.19 -1.29 14.72
CA GLN A 267 -8.68 0.00 15.22
C GLN A 267 -8.99 0.96 14.08
N VAL A 268 -8.16 1.02 13.03
CA VAL A 268 -8.42 1.83 11.84
C VAL A 268 -9.77 1.47 11.19
N ILE A 269 -10.11 0.18 11.14
CA ILE A 269 -11.38 -0.29 10.58
C ILE A 269 -12.57 0.15 11.45
N ARG A 270 -12.42 0.13 12.78
CA ARG A 270 -13.46 0.62 13.70
C ARG A 270 -13.62 2.12 13.59
N ASP A 271 -12.51 2.86 13.59
CA ASP A 271 -12.48 4.32 13.51
C ASP A 271 -13.13 4.81 12.21
N ALA A 272 -12.96 4.10 11.09
CA ALA A 272 -13.61 4.40 9.82
C ALA A 272 -15.15 4.48 9.94
N VAL A 273 -15.74 3.71 10.87
CA VAL A 273 -17.18 3.71 11.12
C VAL A 273 -17.55 4.66 12.23
N THR A 274 -16.84 4.66 13.35
CA THR A 274 -17.26 5.38 14.55
C THR A 274 -16.97 6.86 14.49
N ASP A 275 -15.76 7.23 14.03
CA ASP A 275 -15.23 8.60 14.04
C ASP A 275 -14.07 8.74 13.03
N PRO A 276 -14.35 8.85 11.72
CA PRO A 276 -13.33 8.87 10.67
C PRO A 276 -12.61 10.23 10.64
N LYS A 277 -11.83 10.55 11.68
CA LYS A 277 -11.02 11.77 11.78
C LYS A 277 -9.57 11.57 11.36
N THR A 278 -9.10 10.32 11.39
CA THR A 278 -7.73 10.02 11.00
C THR A 278 -7.66 9.82 9.48
N ALA A 279 -6.56 10.26 8.86
CA ALA A 279 -6.36 10.05 7.42
C ALA A 279 -6.55 8.59 6.98
N PRO A 280 -6.03 7.58 7.72
CA PRO A 280 -6.22 6.17 7.37
C PRO A 280 -7.68 5.70 7.45
N ALA A 281 -8.44 6.17 8.44
CA ALA A 281 -9.86 5.86 8.58
C ALA A 281 -10.67 6.47 7.43
N ILE A 282 -10.37 7.71 7.05
CA ILE A 282 -11.03 8.40 5.93
C ILE A 282 -10.70 7.71 4.59
N MET A 283 -9.44 7.34 4.36
CA MET A 283 -9.03 6.58 3.17
C MET A 283 -9.76 5.24 3.08
N LEU A 284 -9.83 4.49 4.19
CA LEU A 284 -10.52 3.22 4.23
C LEU A 284 -12.03 3.39 3.96
N LEU A 285 -12.67 4.38 4.59
CA LEU A 285 -14.09 4.66 4.34
C LEU A 285 -14.35 5.08 2.88
N THR A 286 -13.47 5.91 2.31
CA THR A 286 -13.51 6.31 0.90
C THR A 286 -13.43 5.09 -0.01
N LYS A 287 -12.48 4.19 0.25
CA LYS A 287 -12.35 2.92 -0.47
C LYS A 287 -13.61 2.06 -0.34
N ILE A 288 -14.10 1.83 0.87
CA ILE A 288 -15.30 1.02 1.16
C ILE A 288 -16.53 1.57 0.43
N SER A 289 -16.68 2.89 0.35
CA SER A 289 -17.80 3.52 -0.36
C SER A 289 -17.76 3.34 -1.87
N ARG A 290 -16.57 3.12 -2.45
CA ARG A 290 -16.35 3.09 -3.91
C ARG A 290 -16.20 1.69 -4.49
N GLU A 291 -15.53 0.76 -3.80
CA GLU A 291 -15.27 -0.56 -4.38
C GLU A 291 -16.53 -1.45 -4.30
N PRO A 292 -16.91 -2.14 -5.41
CA PRO A 292 -18.11 -2.98 -5.46
C PRO A 292 -18.18 -4.07 -4.38
N ILE A 293 -17.03 -4.63 -3.99
CA ILE A 293 -16.95 -5.74 -3.01
C ILE A 293 -17.48 -5.36 -1.62
N TYR A 294 -17.45 -4.07 -1.24
CA TYR A 294 -17.91 -3.60 0.06
C TYR A 294 -19.33 -3.02 0.05
N GLN A 295 -19.97 -2.87 -1.12
CA GLN A 295 -21.26 -2.21 -1.22
C GLN A 295 -22.33 -2.80 -0.28
N PRO A 296 -22.44 -4.14 -0.09
CA PRO A 296 -23.41 -4.69 0.86
C PRO A 296 -23.22 -4.19 2.29
N MET A 297 -21.97 -4.10 2.78
CA MET A 297 -21.70 -3.61 4.14
C MET A 297 -21.74 -2.09 4.25
N TYR A 298 -21.36 -1.37 3.19
CA TYR A 298 -21.44 0.08 3.16
C TYR A 298 -22.89 0.57 3.20
N GLN A 299 -23.78 -0.08 2.45
CA GLN A 299 -25.21 0.23 2.45
C GLN A 299 -25.84 0.08 3.84
N VAL A 300 -25.53 -1.03 4.53
CA VAL A 300 -25.99 -1.26 5.92
C VAL A 300 -25.48 -0.16 6.87
N PHE A 301 -24.23 0.28 6.69
CA PHE A 301 -23.67 1.38 7.48
C PHE A 301 -24.41 2.71 7.23
N VAL A 302 -24.68 3.04 5.96
CA VAL A 302 -25.41 4.27 5.59
C VAL A 302 -26.82 4.26 6.17
N GLU A 303 -27.54 3.15 6.03
CA GLU A 303 -28.89 2.97 6.57
C GLU A 303 -28.92 3.11 8.09
N ALA A 304 -28.05 2.39 8.80
CA ALA A 304 -27.98 2.43 10.26
C ALA A 304 -27.63 3.83 10.78
N ARG A 305 -26.69 4.54 10.13
CA ARG A 305 -26.32 5.91 10.50
C ARG A 305 -27.45 6.89 10.23
N THR A 306 -28.07 6.81 9.05
CA THR A 306 -29.19 7.70 8.67
C THR A 306 -30.37 7.51 9.63
N ALA A 307 -30.69 6.27 10.01
CA ALA A 307 -31.73 5.99 10.99
C ALA A 307 -31.42 6.57 12.39
N ALA A 308 -30.15 6.61 12.78
CA ALA A 308 -29.72 7.11 14.08
C ALA A 308 -29.61 8.65 14.16
N THR A 309 -29.21 9.31 13.08
CA THR A 309 -28.91 10.76 13.08
C THR A 309 -29.90 11.60 12.27
N GLY A 310 -30.73 10.97 11.43
CA GLY A 310 -31.58 11.66 10.45
C GLY A 310 -30.80 12.24 9.26
N VAL A 311 -29.49 11.99 9.15
CA VAL A 311 -28.61 12.57 8.13
C VAL A 311 -27.80 11.48 7.44
N VAL A 312 -27.77 11.50 6.11
CA VAL A 312 -26.93 10.58 5.31
C VAL A 312 -25.45 10.88 5.62
N PRO A 313 -24.65 9.89 6.04
CA PRO A 313 -23.25 10.11 6.37
C PRO A 313 -22.45 10.54 5.15
N SER A 314 -21.79 11.70 5.24
CA SER A 314 -20.81 12.17 4.25
C SER A 314 -19.40 11.72 4.63
N ILE A 315 -18.58 11.37 3.64
CA ILE A 315 -17.17 11.05 3.85
C ILE A 315 -16.39 12.38 3.97
N PRO A 316 -15.60 12.57 5.05
CA PRO A 316 -14.79 13.78 5.20
C PRO A 316 -13.82 13.98 4.03
N VAL A 317 -13.62 15.23 3.61
CA VAL A 317 -12.59 15.57 2.63
C VAL A 317 -11.22 15.42 3.28
N LEU A 318 -10.32 14.69 2.63
CA LEU A 318 -8.99 14.44 3.13
C LEU A 318 -7.95 15.29 2.40
N ASN A 319 -7.34 16.25 3.09
CA ASN A 319 -6.20 17.01 2.59
C ASN A 319 -4.90 16.38 3.11
N LEU A 320 -4.26 15.57 2.27
CA LEU A 320 -2.99 14.87 2.60
C LEU A 320 -1.74 15.72 2.41
N LEU A 321 -1.87 16.87 1.72
CA LEU A 321 -0.77 17.66 1.15
C LEU A 321 -1.02 19.15 1.33
#